data_AF-A0A6G7PHU5-F1
#
_entry.id   AF-A0A6G7PHU5-F1
#
_cell.length_a   1.000
_cell.length_b   1.000
_cell.length_c   1.000
_cell.angle_alpha   90.00
_cell.angle_beta   90.00
_cell.angle_gamma   90.00
#
_symmetry.space_group_name_H-M   'P 1'
#
loop_
_entity.id
_entity.type
_entity.pdbx_description
1 polymer ?
#
loop_
_entity_poly.entity_id
_entity_poly.type
_entity_poly.pdbx_seq_one_letter_code
_entity_poly.pdbx_strand_id
1 'polypeptide(L)' 'MRRRGGGRGRRGIAVGARLASEPDLAAQYGVGINTLRRAIRELRERGVVDTVPAKGTFVIAVPEPEGDASHGDE' A
#
# COMPACT_ATOMS: atom_id res chain seq x y z
N MET A 1 24.16 31.61 -3.56
CA MET A 1 23.06 31.62 -2.56
C MET A 1 22.32 30.29 -2.70
N ARG A 2 22.50 29.34 -1.77
CA ARG A 2 21.89 28.01 -1.85
C ARG A 2 20.48 28.07 -1.24
N ARG A 3 19.42 27.86 -2.03
CA ARG A 3 18.12 27.45 -1.48
C ARG A 3 18.03 25.94 -1.68
N ARG A 4 18.12 25.24 -0.54
CA ARG A 4 18.08 23.78 -0.38
C ARG A 4 16.90 23.16 -1.12
N GLY A 5 17.17 22.07 -1.83
CA GLY A 5 16.14 21.15 -2.28
C GLY A 5 15.61 20.26 -1.15
N GLY A 6 14.66 19.41 -1.52
CA GLY A 6 14.39 18.13 -0.87
C GLY A 6 13.17 18.09 0.05
N GLY A 7 12.20 17.23 -0.32
CA GLY A 7 11.22 16.70 0.64
C GLY A 7 9.76 16.74 0.19
N ARG A 8 9.41 16.19 -0.99
CA ARG A 8 8.01 15.73 -1.16
C ARG A 8 7.83 14.52 -0.25
N GLY A 9 7.19 14.73 0.90
CA GLY A 9 6.82 13.67 1.83
C GLY A 9 6.13 12.53 1.09
N ARG A 10 6.59 11.31 1.34
CA ARG A 10 6.10 10.08 0.73
C ARG A 10 4.59 10.01 0.99
N ARG A 11 3.74 9.99 -0.05
CA ARG A 11 2.29 9.75 0.10
C ARG A 11 2.06 8.26 0.34
N GLY A 12 2.35 7.79 1.54
CA GLY A 12 1.95 6.48 2.04
C GLY A 12 0.55 6.53 2.64
N ILE A 13 -0.16 5.40 2.64
CA ILE A 13 -1.40 5.26 3.41
C ILE A 13 -1.01 5.14 4.89
N ALA A 14 -1.61 5.97 5.73
CA ALA A 14 -1.33 5.97 7.17
C ALA A 14 -1.79 4.66 7.81
N VAL A 15 -1.03 4.17 8.80
CA VAL A 15 -1.50 3.11 9.70
C VAL A 15 -2.78 3.57 10.40
N GLY A 16 -3.76 2.68 10.50
CA GLY A 16 -5.11 2.94 10.99
C GLY A 16 -6.08 3.44 9.90
N ALA A 17 -5.60 3.76 8.70
CA ALA A 17 -6.49 4.17 7.61
C ALA A 17 -7.29 2.98 7.06
N ARG A 18 -8.55 3.23 6.76
CA ARG A 18 -9.42 2.28 6.07
C ARG A 18 -9.10 2.27 4.58
N LEU A 19 -8.86 1.09 4.03
CA LEU A 19 -8.77 0.89 2.60
C LEU A 19 -10.16 0.98 1.96
N ALA A 20 -10.18 1.46 0.71
CA ALA A 20 -11.39 1.41 -0.11
C ALA A 20 -11.81 -0.06 -0.35
N SER A 21 -13.04 -0.24 -0.82
CA SER A 21 -13.56 -1.58 -1.11
C SER A 21 -12.70 -2.29 -2.16
N GLU A 22 -12.68 -3.62 -2.14
CA GLU A 22 -11.98 -4.41 -3.17
C GLU A 22 -12.30 -3.98 -4.61
N PRO A 23 -13.58 -3.81 -5.03
CA PRO A 23 -13.87 -3.38 -6.40
C PRO A 23 -13.35 -1.96 -6.71
N ASP A 24 -13.37 -1.06 -5.73
CA ASP A 24 -12.93 0.33 -5.91
C ASP A 24 -11.41 0.40 -6.05
N LEU A 25 -10.67 -0.35 -5.22
CA LEU A 25 -9.23 -0.48 -5.31
C LEU A 25 -8.83 -1.13 -6.64
N ALA A 26 -9.53 -2.18 -7.06
CA ALA A 26 -9.26 -2.86 -8.33
C ALA A 26 -9.40 -1.89 -9.51
N ALA A 27 -10.46 -1.06 -9.51
CA ALA A 27 -10.66 -0.01 -10.50
C ALA A 27 -9.58 1.09 -10.41
N GLN A 28 -9.23 1.54 -9.20
CA GLN A 28 -8.23 2.58 -8.98
C GLN A 28 -6.83 2.17 -9.47
N TYR A 29 -6.45 0.91 -9.27
CA TYR A 29 -5.16 0.37 -9.70
C TYR A 29 -5.18 -0.28 -11.08
N GLY A 30 -6.36 -0.38 -11.73
CA GLY A 30 -6.50 -1.00 -13.05
C GLY A 30 -6.21 -2.51 -13.06
N VAL A 31 -6.41 -3.20 -11.94
CA VAL A 31 -6.15 -4.64 -11.79
C VAL A 31 -7.45 -5.44 -11.71
N GLY A 32 -7.38 -6.73 -12.02
CA GLY A 32 -8.50 -7.64 -11.80
C GLY A 32 -8.80 -7.85 -10.31
N ILE A 33 -10.08 -8.02 -9.94
CA ILE A 33 -10.48 -8.19 -8.53
C ILE A 33 -9.84 -9.42 -7.87
N ASN A 34 -9.58 -10.49 -8.64
CA ASN A 34 -8.87 -11.66 -8.16
C ASN A 34 -7.40 -11.37 -7.83
N THR A 35 -6.75 -10.50 -8.63
CA THR A 35 -5.39 -10.03 -8.37
C THR A 35 -5.36 -9.20 -7.09
N LEU A 36 -6.32 -8.29 -6.92
CA LEU A 36 -6.41 -7.50 -5.71
C LEU A 36 -6.65 -8.37 -4.47
N ARG A 37 -7.57 -9.34 -4.54
CA ARG A 37 -7.82 -10.30 -3.44
C ARG A 37 -6.56 -11.03 -3.01
N ARG A 38 -5.75 -11.48 -3.98
CA ARG A 38 -4.45 -12.11 -3.70
C ARG A 38 -3.49 -11.15 -3.01
N ALA A 39 -3.38 -9.92 -3.51
CA ALA A 39 -2.54 -8.89 -2.92
C ALA A 39 -2.97 -8.53 -1.47
N ILE A 40 -4.27 -8.33 -1.23
CA ILE A 40 -4.80 -8.05 0.12
C ILE A 40 -4.52 -9.24 1.06
N ARG A 41 -4.68 -10.47 0.58
CA ARG A 41 -4.35 -11.67 1.36
C ARG A 41 -2.86 -11.71 1.73
N GLU A 42 -1.98 -11.45 0.77
CA GLU A 42 -0.53 -11.42 1.01
C GLU A 42 -0.15 -10.31 2.00
N LEU A 43 -0.71 -9.11 1.84
CA LEU A 43 -0.51 -8.01 2.79
C LEU A 43 -1.01 -8.38 4.19
N ARG A 44 -2.11 -9.13 4.30
CA ARG A 44 -2.61 -9.61 5.58
C ARG A 44 -1.69 -10.66 6.20
N GLU A 45 -1.19 -11.61 5.41
CA GLU A 45 -0.21 -12.61 5.85
C GLU A 45 1.09 -11.96 6.33
N ARG A 46 1.49 -10.85 5.70
CA ARG A 46 2.64 -10.02 6.09
C ARG A 46 2.36 -9.10 7.31
N GLY A 47 1.14 -9.09 7.84
CA GLY A 47 0.76 -8.22 8.96
C GLY A 47 0.69 -6.74 8.61
N VAL A 48 0.47 -6.40 7.34
CA VAL A 48 0.37 -5.02 6.84
C VAL A 48 -1.07 -4.50 6.92
N VAL A 49 -2.05 -5.38 6.68
CA VAL A 49 -3.48 -5.05 6.74
C VAL A 49 -4.26 -6.05 7.58
N ASP A 50 -5.36 -5.59 8.16
CA ASP A 50 -6.32 -6.46 8.84
C ASP A 50 -7.75 -6.17 8.37
N THR A 51 -8.57 -7.21 8.30
CA THR A 51 -9.96 -7.12 7.84
C THR A 51 -10.90 -7.28 9.00
N VAL A 52 -11.64 -6.22 9.31
CA VAL A 52 -12.65 -6.24 10.37
C VAL A 52 -14.02 -6.53 9.73
N PRO A 53 -14.71 -7.60 10.16
CA PRO A 53 -16.04 -7.94 9.64
C PRO A 53 -16.99 -6.74 9.72
N ALA A 54 -17.75 -6.51 8.64
CA ALA A 54 -18.67 -5.37 8.46
C ALA A 54 -18.04 -3.96 8.51
N LYS A 55 -16.74 -3.81 8.77
CA LYS A 55 -16.04 -2.50 8.80
C LYS A 55 -15.02 -2.32 7.69
N GLY A 56 -14.59 -3.39 7.02
CA GLY A 56 -13.66 -3.32 5.89
C GLY A 56 -12.21 -3.59 6.30
N THR A 57 -11.28 -3.28 5.40
CA THR A 57 -9.85 -3.55 5.57
C THR A 57 -9.12 -2.29 6.04
N PHE A 58 -8.22 -2.43 7.01
CA PHE A 58 -7.46 -1.34 7.61
C PHE A 58 -5.97 -1.62 7.52
N VAL A 59 -5.17 -0.58 7.32
CA VAL A 59 -3.71 -0.69 7.38
C VAL A 59 -3.28 -0.77 8.84
N ILE A 60 -2.55 -1.82 9.23
CA ILE A 60 -2.07 -2.02 10.60
C ILE A 60 -0.55 -1.83 10.72
N ALA A 61 0.18 -1.92 9.61
CA ALA A 61 1.59 -1.59 9.53
C ALA A 61 1.90 -0.97 8.16
N VAL A 62 2.96 -0.16 8.07
CA VAL A 62 3.53 0.21 6.76
C VAL A 62 4.58 -0.85 6.47
N PRO A 63 4.54 -1.55 5.32
CA PRO A 63 5.66 -2.38 4.94
C PRO A 63 6.85 -1.43 4.82
N GLU A 64 7.94 -1.71 5.53
CA GLU A 64 9.22 -1.06 5.25
C GLU A 64 9.37 -1.12 3.73
N PRO A 65 9.50 0.03 3.03
CA PRO A 65 9.67 0.00 1.59
C PRO A 65 10.89 -0.90 1.38
N GLU A 66 10.71 -2.04 0.72
CA GLU A 66 11.83 -2.91 0.38
C GLU A 66 12.83 -1.98 -0.29
N GLY A 67 13.92 -1.75 0.45
CA GLY A 67 14.83 -0.66 0.19
C GLY A 67 15.22 -0.76 -1.27
N ASP A 68 15.16 0.38 -1.96
CA ASP A 68 16.05 0.64 -3.09
C ASP A 68 16.54 -0.62 -3.80
N ALA A 69 15.60 -1.36 -4.41
CA ALA A 69 15.96 -2.26 -5.50
C ALA A 69 16.49 -1.31 -6.57
N SER A 70 17.78 -1.07 -6.45
CA SER A 70 18.68 -0.60 -7.45
C SER A 70 18.43 -1.57 -8.59
N HIS A 71 17.44 -1.28 -9.42
CA HIS A 71 17.35 -1.80 -10.76
C HIS A 71 18.47 -1.09 -11.53
N GLY A 72 19.70 -1.38 -11.13
CA GLY A 72 20.85 -1.42 -11.98
C GLY A 72 20.89 -2.85 -12.49
N ASP A 73 20.05 -3.13 -13.47
CA ASP A 73 20.37 -4.15 -14.45
C ASP A 73 20.71 -3.38 -15.72
N GLU A 74 22.03 -3.27 -15.91
CA GLU A 74 22.86 -2.94 -17.08
C GLU A 74 22.19 -2.56 -18.42
#